data_AF-A0A329Z9F0-F1
#
_entry.id   AF-A0A329Z9F0-F1
#
_cell.length_a   1.000
_cell.length_b   1.000
_cell.length_c   1.000
_cell.angle_alpha   90.00
_cell.angle_beta   90.00
_cell.angle_gamma   90.00
#
_symmetry.space_group_name_H-M   'P 1'
#
loop_
_entity.id
_entity.type
_entity.pdbx_description
1 polymer ?
#
loop_
_entity_poly.entity_id
_entity_poly.type
_entity_poly.pdbx_seq_one_letter_code
_entity_poly.pdbx_strand_id
1 'polypeptide(L)'
;MLDYAGGIGSLARILYKYYAIELLVYEDYMDSYKNDNEVKYIAKNDLDKYSIVLNSAMFEHITKREHLEHINSLVKDDGILIIHTLIRENIPKDPNWFYILPIHCSFHTNKSMEILMQDWGYTQSIYSPISKCWILFKENNINCINGNLKDFADSINMELQQKYFFYKNGFMDYWRD
;
A
#
# COMPACT_ATOMS: atom_id res chain seq x y z
N MET A 1 4.31 -3.45 11.96
CA MET A 1 3.84 -3.22 10.58
C MET A 1 3.84 -4.57 9.89
N LEU A 2 2.93 -4.79 8.94
CA LEU A 2 2.88 -6.01 8.13
C LEU A 2 3.15 -5.68 6.66
N ASP A 3 4.00 -6.46 6.01
CA ASP A 3 4.12 -6.58 4.57
C ASP A 3 3.34 -7.83 4.13
N TYR A 4 2.19 -7.62 3.49
CA TYR A 4 1.33 -8.70 3.02
C TYR A 4 1.72 -9.09 1.59
N ALA A 5 1.97 -10.39 1.38
CA ALA A 5 2.57 -10.94 0.17
C ALA A 5 3.97 -10.36 -0.11
N GLY A 6 4.80 -10.26 0.95
CA GLY A 6 6.14 -9.67 0.88
C GLY A 6 7.18 -10.55 0.18
N GLY A 7 6.81 -11.71 -0.37
CA GLY A 7 7.70 -12.61 -1.09
C GLY A 7 8.86 -13.08 -0.21
N ILE A 8 10.10 -12.85 -0.68
CA ILE A 8 11.33 -13.19 0.03
C ILE A 8 11.73 -12.18 1.13
N GLY A 9 10.86 -11.20 1.43
CA GLY A 9 11.06 -10.22 2.48
C GLY A 9 12.10 -9.13 2.16
N SER A 10 12.35 -8.83 0.88
CA SER A 10 13.35 -7.85 0.45
C SER A 10 13.16 -6.47 1.11
N LEU A 11 11.92 -6.00 1.21
CA LEU A 11 11.62 -4.72 1.87
C LEU A 11 11.96 -4.78 3.35
N ALA A 12 11.55 -5.83 4.06
CA ALA A 12 11.85 -6.02 5.48
C ALA A 12 13.37 -6.03 5.74
N ARG A 13 14.15 -6.71 4.90
CA ARG A 13 15.62 -6.74 5.00
C ARG A 13 16.23 -5.35 4.82
N ILE A 14 15.80 -4.61 3.81
CA ILE A 14 16.31 -3.26 3.52
C ILE A 14 15.96 -2.32 4.67
N LEU A 15 14.70 -2.33 5.11
CA LEU A 15 14.23 -1.48 6.21
C LEU A 15 14.98 -1.78 7.52
N TYR A 16 15.21 -3.04 7.83
CA TYR A 16 15.98 -3.41 9.02
C TYR A 16 17.44 -3.00 8.88
N LYS A 17 18.10 -3.36 7.76
CA LYS A 17 19.53 -3.12 7.54
C LYS A 17 19.91 -1.64 7.54
N TYR A 18 19.11 -0.79 6.89
CA TYR A 18 19.47 0.61 6.68
C TYR A 18 18.77 1.58 7.64
N TYR A 19 17.66 1.16 8.26
CA TYR A 19 16.84 2.04 9.09
C TYR A 19 16.48 1.46 10.46
N ALA A 20 16.92 0.23 10.79
CA ALA A 20 16.54 -0.49 12.01
C ALA A 20 15.01 -0.60 12.21
N ILE A 21 14.26 -0.60 11.11
CA ILE A 21 12.80 -0.74 11.12
C ILE A 21 12.46 -2.22 10.97
N GLU A 22 11.80 -2.78 11.97
CA GLU A 22 11.26 -4.14 11.91
C GLU A 22 9.94 -4.18 11.13
N LEU A 23 9.86 -5.06 10.13
CA LEU A 23 8.67 -5.31 9.32
C LEU A 23 8.37 -6.80 9.34
N LEU A 24 7.17 -7.16 9.80
CA LEU A 24 6.67 -8.53 9.73
C LEU A 24 6.26 -8.83 8.29
N VAL A 25 6.48 -10.07 7.84
CA VAL A 25 6.14 -10.49 6.47
C VAL A 25 5.14 -11.64 6.50
N TYR A 26 4.06 -11.52 5.74
CA TYR A 26 3.19 -12.65 5.43
C TYR A 26 3.37 -13.02 3.95
N GLU A 27 3.53 -14.32 3.68
CA GLU A 27 3.73 -14.86 2.34
C GLU A 27 3.24 -16.31 2.29
N ASP A 28 2.49 -16.71 1.26
CA ASP A 28 1.90 -18.06 1.14
C ASP A 28 2.72 -19.01 0.24
N TYR A 29 3.57 -18.48 -0.66
CA TYR A 29 4.11 -19.26 -1.77
C TYR A 29 5.64 -19.44 -1.74
N MET A 30 6.37 -18.71 -0.89
CA MET A 30 7.84 -18.68 -0.88
C MET A 30 8.47 -19.41 0.31
N ASP A 31 7.94 -20.59 0.68
CA ASP A 31 8.33 -21.33 1.89
C ASP A 31 9.84 -21.61 2.00
N SER A 32 10.52 -21.88 0.88
CA SER A 32 11.97 -22.15 0.86
C SER A 32 12.82 -20.97 1.34
N TYR A 33 12.26 -19.76 1.38
CA TYR A 33 12.96 -18.52 1.76
C TYR A 33 12.58 -18.03 3.17
N LYS A 34 11.74 -18.77 3.90
CA LYS A 34 11.24 -18.35 5.22
C LYS A 34 12.19 -18.65 6.39
N ASN A 35 13.22 -19.46 6.19
CA ASN A 35 14.02 -20.06 7.28
C ASN A 35 15.45 -19.53 7.41
N ASP A 36 15.73 -18.32 6.94
CA ASP A 36 17.07 -17.73 7.02
C ASP A 36 17.33 -16.91 8.30
N ASN A 37 16.32 -16.76 9.16
CA ASN A 37 16.35 -15.96 10.40
C ASN A 37 16.63 -14.46 10.20
N GLU A 38 16.62 -13.95 8.97
CA GLU A 38 16.81 -12.52 8.69
C GLU A 38 15.47 -11.76 8.64
N VAL A 39 14.39 -12.46 8.30
CA VAL A 39 13.04 -11.91 8.17
C VAL A 39 12.09 -12.61 9.12
N LYS A 40 11.26 -11.83 9.81
CA LYS A 40 10.21 -12.34 10.70
C LYS A 40 8.95 -12.64 9.88
N TYR A 41 8.83 -13.87 9.40
CA TYR A 41 7.63 -14.34 8.73
C TYR A 41 6.53 -14.71 9.74
N ILE A 42 5.30 -14.32 9.45
CA ILE A 42 4.11 -14.61 10.26
C ILE A 42 3.30 -15.69 9.57
N ALA A 43 2.84 -16.70 10.32
CA ALA A 43 1.97 -17.72 9.80
C ALA A 43 0.54 -17.19 9.62
N LYS A 44 -0.21 -17.78 8.69
CA LYS A 44 -1.59 -17.36 8.39
C LYS A 44 -2.50 -17.29 9.60
N ASN A 45 -2.38 -18.25 10.52
CA ASN A 45 -3.20 -18.33 11.72
C ASN A 45 -2.81 -17.30 12.80
N ASP A 46 -1.64 -16.67 12.65
CA ASP A 46 -1.11 -15.67 13.57
C ASP A 46 -1.28 -14.24 13.01
N LEU A 47 -1.96 -14.09 11.87
CA LEU A 47 -2.35 -12.79 11.33
C LEU A 47 -3.34 -12.11 12.28
N ASP A 48 -3.10 -10.82 12.53
CA ASP A 48 -3.94 -9.97 13.38
C ASP A 48 -4.16 -8.60 12.70
N LYS A 49 -4.72 -7.63 13.42
CA LYS A 49 -4.82 -6.24 12.99
C LYS A 49 -3.52 -5.48 13.28
N TYR A 50 -2.98 -4.81 12.25
CA TYR A 50 -1.76 -4.03 12.31
C TYR A 50 -2.03 -2.54 12.11
N SER A 51 -1.24 -1.68 12.76
CA SER A 51 -1.33 -0.22 12.59
C SER A 51 -0.96 0.22 11.17
N ILE A 52 -0.11 -0.54 10.49
CA ILE A 52 0.28 -0.34 9.09
C ILE A 52 0.29 -1.72 8.42
N VAL A 53 -0.48 -1.85 7.35
CA VAL A 53 -0.38 -2.96 6.39
C VAL A 53 0.11 -2.37 5.07
N LEU A 54 1.14 -2.97 4.51
CA LEU A 54 1.71 -2.63 3.22
C LEU A 54 1.50 -3.81 2.26
N ASN A 55 1.23 -3.50 1.00
CA ASN A 55 1.29 -4.46 -0.08
C ASN A 55 2.04 -3.84 -1.27
N SER A 56 2.90 -4.62 -1.91
CA SER A 56 3.67 -4.18 -3.06
C SER A 56 3.58 -5.14 -4.23
N ALA A 57 3.17 -4.63 -5.40
CA ALA A 57 2.98 -5.39 -6.62
C ALA A 57 2.13 -6.65 -6.37
N MET A 58 0.92 -6.41 -5.86
CA MET A 58 0.02 -7.46 -5.38
C MET A 58 -1.41 -7.25 -5.83
N PHE A 59 -1.92 -6.01 -5.74
CA PHE A 59 -3.31 -5.69 -6.08
C PHE A 59 -3.67 -6.09 -7.52
N GLU A 60 -2.71 -5.98 -8.44
CA GLU A 60 -2.81 -6.39 -9.84
C GLU A 60 -2.96 -7.90 -10.07
N HIS A 61 -2.70 -8.74 -9.05
CA HIS A 61 -2.84 -10.19 -9.13
C HIS A 61 -4.15 -10.69 -8.51
N ILE A 62 -4.96 -9.79 -7.93
CA ILE A 62 -6.18 -10.16 -7.22
C ILE A 62 -7.35 -10.31 -8.20
N THR A 63 -7.95 -11.50 -8.21
CA THR A 63 -9.08 -11.84 -9.08
C THR A 63 -10.45 -11.65 -8.43
N LYS A 64 -10.50 -11.44 -7.11
CA LYS A 64 -11.73 -11.36 -6.33
C LYS A 64 -11.69 -10.28 -5.27
N ARG A 65 -12.80 -9.56 -5.12
CA ARG A 65 -12.96 -8.52 -4.10
C ARG A 65 -12.72 -9.02 -2.67
N GLU A 66 -13.17 -10.25 -2.35
CA GLU A 66 -13.00 -10.85 -1.02
C GLU A 66 -11.54 -10.90 -0.54
N HIS A 67 -10.57 -11.02 -1.45
CA HIS A 67 -9.15 -10.97 -1.09
C HIS A 67 -8.71 -9.55 -0.72
N LEU A 68 -9.23 -8.52 -1.39
CA LEU A 68 -8.96 -7.12 -1.02
C LEU A 68 -9.58 -6.80 0.34
N GLU A 69 -10.81 -7.28 0.58
CA GLU A 69 -11.48 -7.14 1.88
C GLU A 69 -10.68 -7.82 3.01
N HIS A 70 -10.09 -8.99 2.73
CA HIS A 70 -9.23 -9.66 3.69
C HIS A 70 -8.00 -8.81 4.06
N ILE A 71 -7.28 -8.25 3.08
CA ILE A 71 -6.12 -7.38 3.36
C ILE A 71 -6.56 -6.18 4.19
N ASN A 72 -7.66 -5.52 3.82
CA ASN A 72 -8.18 -4.38 4.56
C ASN A 72 -8.59 -4.75 5.99
N SER A 73 -9.10 -5.98 6.21
CA SER A 73 -9.49 -6.45 7.55
C SER A 73 -8.30 -6.59 8.52
N LEU A 74 -7.08 -6.71 7.99
CA LEU A 74 -5.83 -6.73 8.76
C LEU A 74 -5.38 -5.31 9.18
N VAL A 75 -6.03 -4.25 8.70
CA VAL A 75 -5.71 -2.89 9.11
C VAL A 75 -6.51 -2.55 10.36
N LYS A 76 -5.82 -2.08 11.41
CA LYS A 76 -6.48 -1.56 12.63
C LYS A 76 -7.52 -0.50 12.28
N ASP A 77 -8.46 -0.29 13.18
CA ASP A 77 -9.55 0.63 12.92
C ASP A 77 -9.03 2.04 12.70
N ASP A 78 -7.93 2.46 13.34
CA ASP A 78 -7.22 3.74 13.17
C ASP A 78 -5.96 3.64 12.28
N GLY A 79 -5.81 2.53 11.57
CA GLY A 79 -4.60 2.16 10.86
C GLY A 79 -4.43 2.81 9.48
N ILE A 80 -3.35 2.39 8.81
CA ILE A 80 -2.93 2.87 7.51
C ILE A 80 -2.75 1.68 6.56
N LEU A 81 -3.19 1.84 5.32
CA LEU A 81 -2.94 0.90 4.23
C LEU A 81 -1.99 1.54 3.21
N ILE A 82 -0.86 0.89 2.94
CA ILE A 82 0.10 1.32 1.92
C ILE A 82 0.02 0.40 0.71
N ILE A 83 -0.28 0.97 -0.45
CA ILE A 83 -0.52 0.24 -1.69
C ILE A 83 0.50 0.68 -2.72
N HIS A 84 1.30 -0.27 -3.21
CA HIS A 84 2.13 -0.10 -4.40
C HIS A 84 1.58 -0.98 -5.53
N THR A 85 0.92 -0.34 -6.50
CA THR A 85 0.33 -0.93 -7.71
C THR A 85 0.13 0.19 -8.74
N LEU A 86 0.02 -0.12 -10.03
CA LEU A 86 -0.26 0.92 -11.03
C LEU A 86 -1.74 1.31 -11.00
N ILE A 87 -2.01 2.58 -10.70
CA ILE A 87 -3.35 3.19 -10.72
C ILE A 87 -3.31 4.39 -11.64
N ARG A 88 -4.26 4.49 -12.58
CA ARG A 88 -4.39 5.62 -13.51
C ARG A 88 -5.83 6.09 -13.67
N GLU A 89 -6.05 7.20 -14.35
CA GLU A 89 -7.40 7.63 -14.70
C GLU A 89 -8.06 6.65 -15.67
N ASN A 90 -7.40 6.35 -16.80
CA ASN A 90 -7.88 5.37 -17.76
C ASN A 90 -6.93 4.18 -17.95
N ILE A 91 -7.53 3.03 -18.24
CA ILE A 91 -6.81 1.86 -18.76
C ILE A 91 -6.63 2.05 -20.27
N PRO A 92 -5.42 1.93 -20.83
CA PRO A 92 -5.15 2.27 -22.21
C PRO A 92 -5.75 1.20 -23.09
N LYS A 93 -6.21 1.62 -24.26
CA LYS A 93 -6.63 0.70 -25.33
C LYS A 93 -5.42 0.26 -26.15
N ASP A 94 -4.36 -0.18 -25.48
CA ASP A 94 -3.11 -0.63 -26.09
C ASP A 94 -2.85 -2.10 -25.73
N PRO A 95 -2.97 -3.03 -26.70
CA PRO A 95 -2.69 -4.45 -26.47
C PRO A 95 -1.21 -4.75 -26.20
N ASN A 96 -0.31 -3.78 -26.39
CA ASN A 96 1.10 -3.89 -26.05
C ASN A 96 1.45 -3.21 -24.71
N TRP A 97 0.45 -2.71 -23.98
CA TRP A 97 0.69 -2.06 -22.70
C TRP A 97 1.33 -3.07 -21.73
N PHE A 98 2.54 -2.78 -21.26
CA PHE A 98 3.31 -3.73 -20.44
C PHE A 98 2.55 -4.27 -19.22
N TYR A 99 1.55 -3.52 -18.71
CA TYR A 99 0.80 -3.92 -17.55
C TYR A 99 -0.24 -5.01 -17.84
N ILE A 100 -0.61 -5.28 -19.09
CA ILE A 100 -1.47 -6.42 -19.45
C ILE A 100 -0.69 -7.71 -19.69
N LEU A 101 0.64 -7.69 -19.55
CA LEU A 101 1.47 -8.88 -19.71
C LEU A 101 1.05 -9.98 -18.72
N PRO A 102 1.24 -11.27 -19.08
CA PRO A 102 0.78 -12.39 -18.27
C PRO A 102 1.25 -12.28 -16.82
N ILE A 103 0.31 -12.51 -15.90
CA ILE A 103 0.32 -12.48 -14.41
C ILE A 103 -0.56 -11.38 -13.80
N HIS A 104 -0.77 -10.25 -14.47
CA HIS A 104 -1.71 -9.24 -13.99
C HIS A 104 -3.14 -9.59 -14.42
N CYS A 105 -4.06 -9.60 -13.46
CA CYS A 105 -5.45 -9.99 -13.64
C CYS A 105 -6.43 -8.85 -13.31
N SER A 106 -5.97 -7.79 -12.66
CA SER A 106 -6.79 -6.65 -12.23
C SER A 106 -6.10 -5.32 -12.53
N PHE A 107 -6.90 -4.32 -12.90
CA PHE A 107 -6.44 -2.99 -13.24
C PHE A 107 -7.29 -1.95 -12.51
N HIS A 108 -6.64 -1.16 -11.67
CA HIS A 108 -7.33 -0.19 -10.85
C HIS A 108 -7.27 1.20 -11.49
N THR A 109 -8.43 1.85 -11.55
CA THR A 109 -8.52 3.27 -11.90
C THR A 109 -8.60 4.13 -10.65
N ASN A 110 -8.30 5.44 -10.78
CA ASN A 110 -8.51 6.44 -9.72
C ASN A 110 -9.93 6.31 -9.14
N LYS A 111 -10.94 6.16 -10.01
CA LYS A 111 -12.34 6.01 -9.59
C LYS A 111 -12.59 4.70 -8.84
N SER A 112 -12.01 3.58 -9.28
CA SER A 112 -12.18 2.30 -8.57
C SER A 112 -11.52 2.32 -7.19
N MET A 113 -10.37 2.98 -7.05
CA MET A 113 -9.66 3.08 -5.78
C MET A 113 -10.36 4.03 -4.82
N GLU A 114 -10.93 5.14 -5.31
CA GLU A 114 -11.79 6.01 -4.51
C GLU A 114 -12.99 5.25 -3.93
N ILE A 115 -13.64 4.37 -4.72
CA ILE A 115 -14.76 3.55 -4.23
C ILE A 115 -14.30 2.59 -3.14
N LEU A 116 -13.20 1.85 -3.36
CA LEU A 116 -12.65 0.93 -2.36
C LEU A 116 -12.25 1.67 -1.08
N MET A 117 -11.61 2.83 -1.23
CA MET A 117 -11.19 3.69 -0.13
C MET A 117 -12.41 4.09 0.74
N GLN A 118 -13.51 4.52 0.11
CA GLN A 118 -14.74 4.89 0.81
C GLN A 118 -15.40 3.67 1.48
N ASP A 119 -15.53 2.55 0.76
CA ASP A 119 -16.13 1.31 1.28
C ASP A 119 -15.39 0.79 2.53
N TRP A 120 -14.08 1.03 2.60
CA TRP A 120 -13.22 0.60 3.70
C TRP A 120 -13.03 1.62 4.83
N GLY A 121 -13.67 2.80 4.74
CA GLY A 121 -13.60 3.84 5.77
C GLY A 121 -12.30 4.67 5.77
N TYR A 122 -11.60 4.73 4.63
CA TYR A 122 -10.49 5.66 4.44
C TYR A 122 -10.99 6.99 3.86
N THR A 123 -10.45 8.10 4.36
CA THR A 123 -10.90 9.45 3.96
C THR A 123 -9.80 10.31 3.37
N GLN A 124 -8.54 10.04 3.68
CA GLN A 124 -7.42 10.86 3.19
C GLN A 124 -6.31 9.98 2.64
N SER A 125 -5.57 10.51 1.67
CA SER A 125 -4.43 9.78 1.10
C SER A 125 -3.24 10.68 0.81
N ILE A 126 -2.07 10.06 0.88
CA ILE A 126 -0.81 10.64 0.42
C ILE A 126 -0.25 9.74 -0.68
N TYR A 127 0.25 10.33 -1.75
CA TYR A 127 0.94 9.61 -2.82
C TYR A 127 2.40 10.06 -2.93
N SER A 128 3.30 9.11 -3.17
CA SER A 128 4.69 9.38 -3.50
C SER A 128 5.01 8.91 -4.92
N PRO A 129 5.26 9.83 -5.89
CA PRO A 129 5.56 9.44 -7.26
C PRO A 129 6.82 8.60 -7.43
N ILE A 130 7.81 8.80 -6.56
CA ILE A 130 9.11 8.11 -6.62
C ILE A 130 8.97 6.66 -6.19
N SER A 131 8.24 6.40 -5.11
CA SER A 131 7.97 5.04 -4.65
C SER A 131 6.79 4.39 -5.39
N LYS A 132 5.95 5.17 -6.08
CA LYS A 132 4.68 4.74 -6.68
C LYS A 132 3.71 4.14 -5.65
N CYS A 133 3.77 4.63 -4.42
CA CYS A 133 2.96 4.15 -3.31
C CYS A 133 1.88 5.17 -2.93
N TRP A 134 0.67 4.66 -2.69
CA TRP A 134 -0.40 5.35 -1.99
C TRP A 134 -0.40 4.95 -0.52
N ILE A 135 -0.62 5.93 0.35
CA ILE A 135 -0.77 5.77 1.79
C ILE A 135 -2.19 6.23 2.12
N LEU A 136 -3.05 5.31 2.53
CA LEU A 136 -4.46 5.57 2.83
C LEU A 136 -4.66 5.62 4.35
N PHE A 137 -5.38 6.64 4.82
CA PHE A 137 -5.62 6.88 6.23
C PHE A 137 -7.11 6.76 6.56
N LYS A 138 -7.43 5.97 7.58
CA LYS A 138 -8.81 5.79 8.07
C LYS A 138 -9.34 7.06 8.71
N GLU A 139 -10.65 7.26 8.66
CA GLU A 139 -11.32 8.46 9.18
C GLU A 139 -10.96 8.78 10.64
N ASN A 140 -10.91 7.75 11.47
CA ASN A 140 -10.57 7.82 12.89
C ASN A 140 -9.05 7.85 13.18
N ASN A 141 -8.19 7.85 12.15
CA ASN A 141 -6.76 8.05 12.35
C ASN A 141 -6.55 9.46 12.95
N ILE A 142 -5.73 9.56 14.00
CA ILE A 142 -5.52 10.82 14.72
C ILE A 142 -5.03 11.96 13.82
N ASN A 143 -4.26 11.63 12.76
CA ASN A 143 -3.77 12.63 11.81
C ASN A 143 -4.88 13.13 10.87
N CYS A 144 -5.85 12.27 10.55
CA CYS A 144 -7.06 12.70 9.84
C CYS A 144 -7.93 13.60 10.71
N ILE A 145 -8.18 13.21 11.96
CA ILE A 145 -9.00 13.97 12.92
C ILE A 145 -8.41 15.36 13.17
N ASN A 146 -7.09 15.45 13.37
CA ASN A 146 -6.41 16.71 13.61
C ASN A 146 -6.25 17.58 12.36
N GLY A 147 -6.57 17.05 11.16
CA GLY A 147 -6.40 17.76 9.90
C GLY A 147 -4.94 18.07 9.54
N ASN A 148 -3.98 17.34 10.10
CA ASN A 148 -2.55 17.67 10.04
C ASN A 148 -1.80 16.99 8.87
N LEU A 149 -2.43 16.05 8.15
CA LEU A 149 -1.75 15.24 7.13
C LEU A 149 -1.17 16.05 5.98
N LYS A 150 -1.88 17.10 5.55
CA LYS A 150 -1.38 18.00 4.51
C LYS A 150 -0.09 18.71 4.96
N ASP A 151 -0.13 19.31 6.14
CA ASP A 151 0.99 20.09 6.68
C ASP A 151 2.19 19.19 6.98
N PHE A 152 1.94 17.96 7.43
CA PHE A 152 2.97 16.93 7.61
C PHE A 152 3.64 16.53 6.29
N ALA A 153 2.86 16.30 5.23
CA ALA A 153 3.42 16.01 3.91
C ALA A 153 4.24 17.20 3.37
N ASP A 154 3.73 18.42 3.55
CA ASP A 154 4.41 19.65 3.13
C ASP A 154 5.70 19.90 3.94
N SER A 155 5.73 19.60 5.24
CA SER A 155 6.93 19.74 6.06
C SER A 155 8.03 18.78 5.63
N ILE A 156 7.69 17.52 5.33
CA ILE A 156 8.66 16.55 4.81
C ILE A 156 9.19 16.99 3.44
N ASN A 157 8.30 17.46 2.55
CA ASN A 157 8.72 17.98 1.24
C ASN A 157 9.68 19.17 1.37
N MET A 158 9.44 20.06 2.35
CA MET A 158 10.30 21.20 2.63
C MET A 158 11.67 20.76 3.17
N GLU A 159 11.68 19.81 4.12
CA GLU A 159 12.91 19.24 4.69
C GLU A 159 13.78 18.58 3.61
N LEU A 160 13.17 17.79 2.73
CA LEU A 160 13.84 17.12 1.62
C LEU A 160 14.12 18.05 0.43
N GLN A 161 13.68 19.31 0.49
CA GLN A 161 13.78 20.31 -0.57
C GLN A 161 13.24 19.84 -1.93
N GLN A 162 12.24 18.97 -1.91
CA GLN A 162 11.65 18.37 -3.10
C GLN A 162 10.24 17.88 -2.79
N LYS A 163 9.35 17.98 -3.78
CA LYS A 163 7.96 17.51 -3.66
C LYS A 163 7.89 15.99 -3.84
N TYR A 164 8.14 15.25 -2.76
CA TYR A 164 8.05 13.79 -2.68
C TYR A 164 6.62 13.29 -2.44
N PHE A 165 5.83 14.04 -1.68
CA PHE A 165 4.53 13.63 -1.19
C PHE A 165 3.42 14.57 -1.67
N PHE A 166 2.32 13.99 -2.10
CA PHE A 166 1.14 14.70 -2.59
C PHE A 166 -0.05 14.27 -1.74
N TYR A 167 -0.66 15.21 -1.02
CA TYR A 167 -1.81 14.97 -0.15
C TYR A 167 -3.15 15.29 -0.83
N LYS A 168 -4.20 14.49 -0.55
CA LYS A 168 -5.60 14.79 -0.88
C LYS A 168 -6.55 14.27 0.19
N ASN A 169 -7.63 15.02 0.42
CA ASN A 169 -8.83 14.52 1.08
C ASN A 169 -9.66 13.74 0.04
N GLY A 170 -9.73 12.43 0.18
CA GLY A 170 -10.06 11.46 -0.87
C GLY A 170 -8.81 10.77 -1.46
N PHE A 171 -9.01 9.96 -2.49
CA PHE A 171 -7.95 9.23 -3.18
C PHE A 171 -7.13 10.17 -4.07
N MET A 172 -5.80 10.16 -3.89
CA MET A 172 -4.84 10.97 -4.64
C MET A 172 -4.72 10.45 -6.07
N ASP A 173 -5.50 11.06 -6.96
CA ASP A 173 -5.56 10.80 -8.39
C ASP A 173 -4.44 11.53 -9.14
N TYR A 174 -3.20 11.11 -8.85
CA TYR A 174 -1.99 11.73 -9.40
C TYR A 174 -1.83 11.52 -10.91
N TRP A 175 -2.07 10.29 -11.39
CA TRP A 175 -1.96 9.94 -12.80
C TRP A 175 -3.29 10.21 -13.50
N ARG A 176 -3.41 11.41 -14.06
CA ARG A 176 -4.54 11.86 -14.89
C ARG A 176 -4.12 11.93 -16.36
N ASP A 177 -5.04 11.62 -17.26
CA ASP A 177 -4.80 11.60 -18.71
C ASP A 177 -5.34 12.87 -19.40
#